data_AF-A0ABD4BF82-F1
#
_entry.id   AF-A0ABD4BF82-F1
#
_cell.length_a   1.000
_cell.length_b   1.000
_cell.length_c   1.000
_cell.angle_alpha   90.00
_cell.angle_beta   90.00
_cell.angle_gamma   90.00
#
_symmetry.space_group_name_H-M   'P 1'
#
loop_
_entity.id
_entity.type
_entity.pdbx_description
1 polymer ?
#
loop_
_entity_poly.entity_id
_entity_poly.type
_entity_poly.pdbx_seq_one_letter_code
_entity_poly.pdbx_strand_id
1 'polypeptide(L)'
;MKKFRKSKQDVIDQERQLAARINNINFLERKDREGTAQVRLTKTVLDRNGVPDPQLAPVTWVATVTYDYKNPAKKAGDQWLNPRGFGIKAYTMTQEVGVSNGK
;
A
#
# COMPACT_ATOMS: atom_id res chain seq x y z
N MET A 1 -34.45 14.38 8.75
CA MET A 1 -33.43 13.62 7.97
C MET A 1 -32.50 14.60 7.29
N LYS A 2 -31.23 14.74 7.73
CA LYS A 2 -30.26 15.63 7.06
C LYS A 2 -29.69 14.92 5.84
N LYS A 3 -29.97 15.43 4.63
CA LYS A 3 -29.29 15.01 3.40
C LYS A 3 -27.85 15.55 3.45
N PHE A 4 -26.88 14.67 3.61
CA PHE A 4 -25.48 15.02 3.37
C PHE A 4 -25.29 15.24 1.86
N ARG A 5 -25.27 16.51 1.43
CA ARG A 5 -24.74 16.85 0.10
C ARG A 5 -23.24 16.60 0.16
N LYS A 6 -22.74 15.59 -0.57
CA LYS A 6 -21.30 15.46 -0.84
C LYS A 6 -20.81 16.79 -1.43
N SER A 7 -19.66 17.28 -0.96
CA SER A 7 -19.11 18.52 -1.49
C SER A 7 -18.72 18.30 -2.96
N LYS A 8 -18.72 19.37 -3.77
CA LYS A 8 -18.31 19.28 -5.18
C LYS A 8 -16.86 18.76 -5.30
N GLN A 9 -16.04 19.01 -4.29
CA GLN A 9 -14.69 18.50 -4.15
C GLN A 9 -14.66 16.97 -3.94
N ASP A 10 -15.52 16.41 -3.08
CA ASP A 10 -15.62 14.96 -2.87
C ASP A 10 -16.05 14.17 -4.12
N VAL A 11 -16.75 14.83 -5.05
CA VAL A 11 -17.16 14.26 -6.34
C VAL A 11 -16.05 14.37 -7.39
N ILE A 12 -15.21 15.41 -7.30
CA ILE A 12 -14.07 15.66 -8.19
C ILE A 12 -12.83 14.83 -7.76
N ASP A 13 -12.66 14.58 -6.46
CA ASP A 13 -11.50 13.87 -5.89
C ASP A 13 -11.52 12.35 -6.13
N GLN A 14 -12.64 11.78 -6.57
CA GLN A 14 -12.80 10.35 -6.87
C GLN A 14 -12.52 9.97 -8.33
N GLU A 15 -11.87 10.83 -9.12
CA GLU A 15 -11.64 10.54 -10.54
C GLU A 15 -10.48 9.59 -10.82
N ARG A 16 -9.57 9.40 -9.86
CA ARG A 16 -8.39 8.54 -10.03
C ARG A 16 -8.12 7.70 -8.79
N GLN A 17 -7.59 6.51 -9.00
CA GLN A 17 -7.18 5.58 -7.96
C GLN A 17 -5.70 5.23 -8.15
N LEU A 18 -5.02 4.87 -7.07
CA LEU A 18 -3.65 4.37 -7.13
C LEU A 18 -3.65 2.88 -6.77
N ALA A 19 -3.62 2.02 -7.78
CA ALA A 19 -3.55 0.58 -7.57
C ALA A 19 -2.10 0.14 -7.32
N ALA A 20 -1.87 -0.55 -6.21
CA ALA A 20 -0.59 -1.14 -5.88
C ALA A 20 -0.66 -2.66 -6.06
N ARG A 21 0.17 -3.20 -6.96
CA ARG A 21 0.36 -4.63 -7.15
C ARG A 21 1.66 -5.06 -6.49
N ILE A 22 1.60 -6.01 -5.58
CA ILE A 22 2.81 -6.63 -5.02
C ILE A 22 3.40 -7.59 -6.05
N ASN A 23 4.66 -7.37 -6.40
CA ASN A 23 5.39 -8.17 -7.37
C ASN A 23 6.21 -9.25 -6.68
N ASN A 24 6.87 -8.91 -5.57
CA ASN A 24 7.69 -9.82 -4.80
C ASN A 24 7.81 -9.37 -3.34
N ILE A 25 8.03 -10.32 -2.43
CA ILE A 25 8.38 -10.09 -1.03
C ILE A 25 9.61 -10.94 -0.72
N ASN A 26 10.71 -10.30 -0.34
CA ASN A 26 11.95 -10.95 0.07
C ASN A 26 12.22 -10.65 1.55
N PHE A 27 12.48 -11.66 2.36
CA PHE A 27 12.86 -11.47 3.76
C PHE A 27 14.37 -11.34 3.87
N LEU A 28 14.85 -10.14 4.23
CA LEU A 28 16.28 -9.88 4.44
C LEU A 28 16.74 -10.45 5.79
N GLU A 29 15.89 -10.34 6.81
CA GLU A 29 16.11 -10.91 8.13
C GLU A 29 14.78 -11.39 8.72
N ARG A 30 14.81 -12.53 9.41
CA ARG A 30 13.69 -13.05 10.19
C ARG A 30 14.19 -13.72 11.45
N LYS A 31 13.83 -13.19 12.60
CA LYS A 31 14.18 -13.71 13.92
C LYS A 31 12.94 -13.66 14.78
N ASP A 32 12.72 -14.68 15.60
CA ASP A 32 11.54 -14.87 16.47
C ASP A 32 10.56 -13.68 16.55
N ARG A 33 9.52 -13.72 15.70
CA ARG A 33 8.42 -12.73 15.65
C ARG A 33 8.82 -11.27 15.33
N GLU A 34 9.94 -11.08 14.65
CA GLU A 34 10.37 -9.81 14.06
C GLU A 34 11.22 -10.03 12.80
N GLY A 35 11.48 -8.96 12.05
CA GLY A 35 12.33 -9.06 10.87
C GLY A 35 12.30 -7.82 9.99
N THR A 36 13.05 -7.90 8.90
CA THR A 36 13.06 -6.89 7.84
C THR A 36 12.77 -7.57 6.50
N ALA A 37 11.79 -7.05 5.77
CA ALA A 37 11.41 -7.52 4.45
C ALA A 37 11.54 -6.40 3.42
N GLN A 38 11.94 -6.78 2.22
CA GLN A 38 11.90 -5.94 1.04
C GLN A 38 10.69 -6.34 0.19
N VAL A 39 9.81 -5.39 -0.11
CA VAL A 39 8.60 -5.58 -0.89
C VAL A 39 8.74 -4.82 -2.20
N ARG A 40 8.76 -5.52 -3.32
CA ARG A 40 8.73 -4.91 -4.65
C ARG A 40 7.27 -4.81 -5.10
N LEU A 41 6.85 -3.63 -5.51
CA LEU A 41 5.48 -3.37 -5.97
C LEU A 41 5.45 -2.46 -7.20
N THR A 42 4.43 -2.60 -8.02
CA THR A 42 4.14 -1.66 -9.11
C THR A 42 2.90 -0.84 -8.76
N LYS A 43 3.01 0.47 -8.89
CA LYS A 43 1.91 1.41 -8.72
C LYS A 43 1.40 1.87 -10.08
N THR A 44 0.09 1.77 -10.28
CA THR A 44 -0.60 2.19 -11.51
C THR A 44 -1.67 3.20 -11.15
N VAL A 45 -1.69 4.33 -11.86
CA VAL A 45 -2.79 5.28 -11.75
C VAL A 45 -3.94 4.76 -12.60
N LEU A 46 -5.10 4.60 -11.97
CA LEU A 46 -6.34 4.19 -12.62
C LEU A 46 -7.30 5.37 -12.68
N ASP A 47 -8.17 5.40 -13.67
CA ASP A 47 -9.32 6.29 -13.71
C ASP A 47 -10.43 5.83 -12.74
N ARG A 48 -11.54 6.57 -12.73
CA ARG A 48 -12.74 6.25 -11.92
C ARG A 48 -13.36 4.88 -12.20
N ASN A 49 -13.11 4.32 -13.38
CA ASN A 49 -13.60 3.00 -13.79
C ASN A 49 -12.61 1.87 -13.47
N GLY A 50 -11.47 2.20 -12.86
CA GLY A 50 -10.42 1.23 -12.55
C GLY A 50 -9.54 0.87 -13.75
N VAL A 51 -9.59 1.64 -14.83
CA VAL A 51 -8.78 1.43 -16.04
C VAL A 51 -7.48 2.23 -15.92
N PRO A 52 -6.30 1.65 -16.25
CA PRO A 52 -5.04 2.40 -16.24
C PRO A 52 -5.10 3.68 -17.08
N ASP A 53 -4.61 4.80 -16.51
CA ASP A 53 -4.48 6.06 -17.24
C ASP A 53 -3.39 5.90 -18.31
N PRO A 54 -3.72 6.01 -19.62
CA PRO A 54 -2.77 5.79 -20.70
C PRO A 54 -1.65 6.83 -20.75
N GLN A 55 -1.80 7.97 -20.08
CA GLN A 55 -0.77 9.02 -20.02
C GLN A 55 0.25 8.77 -18.91
N LEU A 56 -0.04 7.88 -17.96
CA LEU A 56 0.80 7.63 -16.79
C LEU A 56 1.24 6.17 -16.76
N ALA A 57 2.47 5.94 -17.19
CA ALA A 57 3.07 4.61 -17.13
C ALA A 57 3.13 4.09 -15.68
N PRO A 58 2.92 2.78 -15.45
CA PRO A 58 3.14 2.19 -14.14
C PRO A 58 4.57 2.43 -13.64
N VAL A 59 4.74 2.56 -12.33
CA VAL A 59 6.03 2.82 -11.69
C VAL A 59 6.32 1.72 -10.67
N THR A 60 7.53 1.17 -10.70
CA THR A 60 7.96 0.13 -9.77
C THR A 60 8.69 0.74 -8.58
N TRP A 61 8.38 0.23 -7.39
CA TRP A 61 8.90 0.68 -6.10
C TRP A 61 9.42 -0.49 -5.30
N VAL A 62 10.41 -0.21 -4.46
CA VAL A 62 10.90 -1.12 -3.45
C VAL A 62 10.66 -0.49 -2.09
N ALA A 63 9.86 -1.15 -1.27
CA ALA A 63 9.69 -0.80 0.13
C ALA A 63 10.58 -1.69 1.00
N THR A 64 11.26 -1.12 1.99
CA THR A 64 11.92 -1.86 3.06
C THR A 64 11.11 -1.67 4.34
N VAL A 65 10.69 -2.78 4.94
CA VAL A 65 9.77 -2.82 6.06
C VAL A 65 10.40 -3.61 7.20
N THR A 66 10.68 -2.96 8.32
CA THR A 66 11.06 -3.64 9.56
C THR A 66 9.82 -3.79 10.43
N TYR A 67 9.55 -5.00 10.90
CA TYR A 67 8.32 -5.37 11.59
C TYR A 67 8.56 -6.21 12.84
N ASP A 68 7.57 -6.24 13.74
CA ASP A 68 7.44 -7.21 14.82
C ASP A 68 5.97 -7.62 15.04
N TYR A 69 5.72 -8.50 16.00
CA TYR A 69 4.37 -8.86 16.45
C TYR A 69 4.07 -8.38 17.89
N LYS A 70 4.63 -7.24 18.29
CA LYS A 70 4.51 -6.66 19.65
C LYS A 70 3.51 -5.50 19.70
N ASN A 71 2.60 -5.40 18.72
CA ASN A 71 1.58 -4.36 18.61
C ASN A 71 0.16 -4.92 18.76
N PRO A 72 -0.23 -5.45 19.94
CA PRO A 72 -1.54 -6.06 20.14
C PRO A 72 -2.68 -5.04 20.00
N ALA A 73 -3.82 -5.51 19.49
CA ALA A 73 -5.04 -4.73 19.42
C ALA A 73 -5.53 -4.33 20.83
N LYS A 74 -5.96 -3.08 20.99
CA LYS A 74 -6.46 -2.55 22.28
C LYS A 74 -7.97 -2.72 22.46
N LYS A 75 -8.71 -2.87 21.36
CA LYS A 75 -10.17 -3.03 21.33
C LYS A 75 -10.55 -4.25 20.52
N ALA A 76 -11.71 -4.83 20.82
CA ALA A 76 -12.20 -6.03 20.12
C ALA A 76 -12.35 -5.83 18.60
N GLY A 77 -12.81 -4.65 18.15
CA GLY A 77 -12.88 -4.32 16.72
C GLY A 77 -11.51 -4.35 16.03
N ASP A 78 -10.48 -3.83 16.68
CA ASP A 78 -9.11 -3.81 16.14
C ASP A 78 -8.50 -5.22 16.09
N GLN A 79 -8.94 -6.13 16.96
CA GLN A 79 -8.48 -7.51 16.98
C GLN A 79 -8.89 -8.29 15.73
N TRP A 80 -10.02 -7.94 15.10
CA TRP A 80 -10.41 -8.49 13.80
C TRP A 80 -9.48 -8.06 12.67
N LEU A 81 -8.93 -6.84 12.77
CA LEU A 81 -8.01 -6.30 11.76
C LEU A 81 -6.56 -6.76 12.00
N ASN A 82 -6.14 -6.92 13.25
CA ASN A 82 -4.78 -7.29 13.61
C ASN A 82 -4.72 -8.34 14.74
N PRO A 83 -5.14 -9.59 14.48
CA PRO A 83 -5.28 -10.61 15.52
C PRO A 83 -3.93 -11.08 16.10
N ARG A 84 -2.83 -10.90 15.36
CA ARG A 84 -1.49 -11.35 15.76
C ARG A 84 -0.60 -10.23 16.30
N GLY A 85 -1.12 -9.00 16.33
CA GLY A 85 -0.38 -7.83 16.80
C GLY A 85 0.79 -7.44 15.90
N PHE A 86 0.67 -7.63 14.59
CA PHE A 86 1.67 -7.18 13.62
C PHE A 86 1.87 -5.66 13.73
N GLY A 87 3.13 -5.21 13.76
CA GLY A 87 3.50 -3.81 13.83
C GLY A 87 4.66 -3.52 12.89
N ILE A 88 4.60 -2.39 12.18
CA ILE A 88 5.70 -1.87 11.38
C ILE A 88 6.49 -0.90 12.27
N LYS A 89 7.78 -1.19 12.50
CA LYS A 89 8.69 -0.32 13.27
C LYS A 89 9.37 0.72 12.41
N ALA A 90 9.70 0.35 11.17
CA ALA A 90 10.33 1.25 10.21
C ALA A 90 9.85 0.94 8.79
N TYR A 91 9.72 1.98 7.99
CA TYR A 91 9.27 1.90 6.62
C TYR A 91 10.03 2.91 5.77
N THR A 92 10.67 2.45 4.70
CA THR A 92 11.19 3.30 3.64
C THR A 92 10.73 2.77 2.30
N MET A 93 10.61 3.64 1.31
CA MET A 93 10.19 3.26 -0.03
C MET A 93 10.90 4.12 -1.06
N THR A 94 11.47 3.48 -2.06
CA THR A 94 12.22 4.14 -3.12
C THR A 94 11.71 3.66 -4.47
N GLN A 95 11.63 4.56 -5.43
CA GLN A 95 11.28 4.23 -6.81
C GLN A 95 12.46 3.52 -7.49
N GLU A 96 12.19 2.43 -8.20
CA GLU A 96 13.18 1.85 -9.10
C GLU A 96 13.27 2.68 -10.39
N VAL A 97 14.50 2.96 -10.83
CA VAL A 97 14.77 3.64 -12.10
C VAL A 97 15.18 2.63 -13.18
N GLY A 98 14.88 2.92 -14.45
CA GLY A 98 15.30 2.09 -15.58
C GLY A 98 14.51 0.78 -15.77
N VAL A 99 13.42 0.58 -15.04
CA VAL A 99 12.57 -0.61 -15.21
C VAL A 99 11.69 -0.41 -16.45
N SER A 100 11.79 -1.33 -17.41
CA SER A 100 10.81 -1.41 -18.50
C SER A 100 9.52 -2.00 -17.95
N ASN A 101 8.47 -1.18 -17.87
CA ASN A 101 7.13 -1.60 -17.45
C ASN A 101 6.21 -1.91 -18.65
N GLY A 102 6.81 -2.25 -19.80
CA GLY A 102 6.09 -2.50 -21.05
C GLY A 102 5.67 -1.21 -21.74
N LYS A 103 6.33 -0.90 -22.86
CA LYS A 103 5.76 -0.13 -23.96
C LYS A 103 5.65 -1.07 -25.16
#